data_AF-A0A357CWQ8-F1
#
_entry.id   AF-A0A357CWQ8-F1
#
_cell.length_a   1.000
_cell.length_b   1.000
_cell.length_c   1.000
_cell.angle_alpha   90.00
_cell.angle_beta   90.00
_cell.angle_gamma   90.00
#
_symmetry.space_group_name_H-M   'P 1'
#
loop_
_entity.id
_entity.type
_entity.pdbx_description
1 polymer ?
#
loop_
_entity_poly.entity_id
_entity_poly.type
_entity_poly.pdbx_seq_one_letter_code
_entity_poly.pdbx_strand_id
1 'polypeptide(L)' 'KNLFYNVPARYKFLKRASSEAAAAAAVAERIALSHPEVSISFTSEGEKKFYTGGDGSLISSIYSV' A
#
# COMPACT_ATOMS: atom_id res chain seq x y z
N LYS A 1 14.41 -1.01 -5.83
CA LYS A 1 15.50 -1.88 -5.32
C LYS A 1 16.52 -1.00 -4.59
N ASN A 2 17.00 -1.39 -3.41
CA ASN A 2 17.98 -0.66 -2.56
C ASN A 2 17.54 0.72 -2.05
N LEU A 3 16.37 0.79 -1.40
CA LEU A 3 15.92 2.04 -0.76
C LEU A 3 16.87 2.43 0.39
N PHE A 4 17.30 3.69 0.43
CA PHE A 4 18.22 4.26 1.43
C PHE A 4 19.68 3.74 1.40
N TYR A 5 20.16 3.19 0.27
CA TYR A 5 21.55 2.71 0.15
C TYR A 5 22.61 3.78 0.44
N ASN A 6 22.33 5.06 0.11
CA ASN A 6 23.23 6.20 0.32
C ASN A 6 22.97 6.95 1.63
N VAL A 7 21.99 6.52 2.45
CA VAL A 7 21.64 7.18 3.73
C VAL A 7 21.68 6.15 4.87
N PRO A 8 22.86 5.84 5.43
CA PRO A 8 23.05 4.72 6.37
C PRO A 8 22.27 4.88 7.67
N ALA A 9 22.07 6.11 8.14
CA ALA A 9 21.21 6.37 9.30
C ALA A 9 19.77 5.91 9.04
N ARG A 10 19.17 6.31 7.90
CA ARG A 10 17.79 5.97 7.51
C ARG A 10 17.62 4.48 7.22
N TYR A 11 18.65 3.86 6.65
CA TYR A 11 18.69 2.41 6.47
C TYR A 11 18.61 1.64 7.79
N LYS A 12 19.27 2.11 8.86
CA LYS A 12 19.19 1.50 10.20
C LYS A 12 17.82 1.68 10.88
N PHE A 13 17.00 2.63 10.44
CA PHE A 13 15.65 2.84 10.97
C PHE A 13 14.57 1.98 10.29
N LEU A 14 14.87 1.36 9.15
CA LEU A 14 13.95 0.42 8.51
C LEU A 14 13.62 -0.71 9.48
N LYS A 15 12.32 -0.96 9.70
CA LYS A 15 11.86 -2.11 10.47
C LYS A 15 11.95 -3.38 9.61
N ARG A 16 11.40 -4.48 10.13
CA ARG A 16 11.22 -5.72 9.36
C ARG A 16 10.44 -5.43 8.08
N ALA A 17 10.83 -6.08 6.98
CA ALA A 17 10.19 -5.92 5.67
C ALA A 17 8.66 -6.05 5.73
N SER A 18 8.15 -7.01 6.52
CA SER A 18 6.71 -7.21 6.71
C SER A 18 6.01 -6.02 7.37
N SER A 19 6.67 -5.34 8.32
CA SER A 19 6.11 -4.15 8.98
C SER A 19 6.08 -2.94 8.05
N GLU A 20 7.12 -2.76 7.24
CA GLU A 20 7.16 -1.70 6.23
C GLU A 20 6.14 -1.95 5.11
N ALA A 21 5.96 -3.20 4.70
CA ALA A 21 4.92 -3.59 3.74
C ALA A 21 3.52 -3.32 4.29
N ALA A 22 3.26 -3.62 5.57
CA ALA A 22 2.00 -3.30 6.23
C ALA A 22 1.77 -1.77 6.33
N ALA A 23 2.82 -0.99 6.62
CA ALA A 23 2.73 0.47 6.63
C ALA A 23 2.42 1.04 5.25
N ALA A 24 3.03 0.49 4.19
CA ALA A 24 2.73 0.86 2.81
C ALA A 24 1.29 0.47 2.41
N ALA A 25 0.83 -0.73 2.80
CA ALA A 25 -0.53 -1.18 2.59
C ALA A 25 -1.54 -0.21 3.23
N ALA A 26 -1.39 0.10 4.51
CA ALA A 26 -2.29 1.02 5.22
C ALA A 26 -2.38 2.41 4.58
N VAL A 27 -1.28 2.92 4.00
CA VAL A 27 -1.31 4.19 3.25
C VAL A 27 -2.08 4.01 1.93
N ALA A 28 -1.82 2.93 1.20
CA ALA A 28 -2.51 2.64 -0.05
C ALA A 28 -4.02 2.43 0.15
N GLU A 29 -4.42 1.78 1.25
CA GLU A 29 -5.82 1.61 1.66
C GLU A 29 -6.50 2.96 1.92
N ARG A 30 -5.84 3.86 2.66
CA ARG A 30 -6.38 5.21 2.92
C ARG A 30 -6.56 6.01 1.64
N ILE A 31 -5.66 5.87 0.67
CA ILE A 31 -5.78 6.51 -0.64
C ILE A 31 -6.96 5.90 -1.41
N ALA A 32 -7.10 4.57 -1.39
CA ALA A 32 -8.20 3.86 -2.06
C ALA A 32 -9.58 4.23 -1.47
N LEU A 33 -9.66 4.44 -0.17
CA LEU A 33 -10.87 4.92 0.51
C LEU A 33 -11.16 6.40 0.23
N SER A 34 -10.13 7.22 0.07
CA SER A 34 -10.28 8.66 -0.21
C SER A 34 -10.63 8.94 -1.67
N HIS A 35 -10.24 8.03 -2.58
CA HIS A 35 -10.43 8.15 -4.03
C HIS A 35 -11.09 6.88 -4.61
N PRO A 36 -12.38 6.65 -4.32
CA PRO A 36 -13.11 5.50 -4.86
C PRO A 36 -13.24 5.50 -6.39
N GLU A 37 -12.97 6.63 -7.04
CA GLU A 37 -12.93 6.79 -8.50
C GLU A 37 -11.64 6.23 -9.15
N VAL A 38 -10.62 5.88 -8.36
CA VAL A 38 -9.34 5.37 -8.87
C VAL A 38 -9.21 3.89 -8.59
N SER A 39 -8.87 3.10 -9.61
CA SER A 39 -8.53 1.69 -9.41
C SER A 39 -7.11 1.56 -8.85
N ILE A 40 -7.00 0.97 -7.67
CA ILE A 40 -5.72 0.75 -6.97
C ILE A 40 -5.54 -0.74 -6.70
N SER A 41 -4.41 -1.28 -7.16
CA SER A 41 -3.98 -2.65 -6.87
C SER A 41 -2.70 -2.65 -6.04
N PHE A 42 -2.71 -3.28 -4.86
CA PHE A 42 -1.50 -3.44 -4.05
C PHE A 42 -1.03 -4.89 -4.07
N THR A 43 0.22 -5.10 -4.48
CA THR A 43 0.87 -6.43 -4.52
C THR A 43 2.16 -6.37 -3.73
N SER A 44 2.29 -7.23 -2.73
CA SER A 44 3.47 -7.33 -1.88
C SER A 44 4.05 -8.74 -1.98
N GLU A 45 5.35 -8.85 -2.22
CA GLU A 45 6.07 -10.15 -2.30
C GLU A 45 5.45 -11.16 -3.30
N GLY A 46 4.76 -10.68 -4.33
CA GLY A 46 4.09 -11.50 -5.35
C GLY A 46 2.64 -11.87 -5.02
N GLU A 47 2.16 -11.56 -3.82
CA GLU A 47 0.77 -11.76 -3.41
C GLU A 47 -0.03 -10.46 -3.56
N LYS A 48 -1.16 -10.52 -4.25
CA LYS A 48 -2.12 -9.40 -4.31
C LYS A 48 -2.80 -9.30 -2.95
N LYS A 49 -2.58 -8.18 -2.26
CA LYS A 49 -3.19 -7.92 -0.96
C LYS A 49 -4.62 -7.39 -1.13
N PHE A 50 -4.81 -6.40 -2.00
CA PHE A 50 -6.12 -5.85 -2.27
C PHE A 50 -6.18 -5.19 -3.66
N TYR A 51 -7.39 -5.04 -4.17
CA TYR A 51 -7.68 -4.45 -5.48
C TYR A 51 -8.99 -3.70 -5.40
N THR A 52 -8.97 -2.40 -5.72
CA THR A 52 -10.17 -1.56 -5.82
C THR A 52 -10.58 -1.35 -7.27
N GLY A 53 -11.86 -1.48 -7.54
CA GLY A 53 -12.43 -1.43 -8.90
C GLY A 53 -12.45 -0.03 -9.53
N GLY A 54 -12.41 1.03 -8.72
CA GLY A 54 -12.50 2.42 -9.22
C GLY A 54 -13.90 2.79 -9.71
N ASP A 55 -14.94 2.15 -9.20
CA ASP A 55 -16.34 2.33 -9.63
C ASP A 55 -17.01 3.58 -9.00
N GLY A 56 -16.27 4.38 -8.22
CA GLY A 56 -16.77 5.60 -7.58
C GLY A 56 -17.68 5.36 -6.38
N SER A 57 -18.02 4.09 -6.09
CA SER A 57 -18.80 3.70 -4.92
C SER A 57 -17.89 3.48 -3.72
N LEU A 58 -18.05 4.31 -2.70
CA LEU A 58 -17.28 4.22 -1.45
C LEU A 58 -17.43 2.85 -0.76
N ILE A 59 -18.62 2.24 -0.88
CA ILE A 59 -18.92 0.92 -0.31
C ILE A 59 -18.13 -0.17 -1.04
N SER A 60 -18.03 -0.09 -2.36
CA SER A 60 -17.23 -1.02 -3.17
C SER A 60 -15.75 -0.93 -2.80
N SER A 61 -15.22 0.29 -2.64
CA SER A 61 -13.84 0.51 -2.20
C SER A 61 -13.57 -0.04 -0.79
N ILE A 62 -14.54 0.04 0.12
CA ILE A 62 -14.42 -0.55 1.48
C ILE A 62 -14.41 -2.08 1.43
N TYR A 63 -15.25 -2.70 0.60
CA TYR A 63 -15.27 -4.18 0.45
C TYR A 63 -14.03 -4.73 -0.26
N SER A 64 -13.37 -3.88 -1.02
CA SER A 64 -12.24 -4.23 -1.87
C SER A 64 -10.87 -4.15 -1.17
N VAL A 65 -10.82 -3.50 -0.01
CA VAL A 65 -9.63 -3.28 0.84
C VAL A 65 -9.56 -4.30 1.97
#